data_AF-A0A3M1V6G1-F1
#
_entry.id   AF-A0A3M1V6G1-F1
#
_cell.length_a   1.000
_cell.length_b   1.000
_cell.length_c   1.000
_cell.angle_alpha   90.00
_cell.angle_beta   90.00
_cell.angle_gamma   90.00
#
_symmetry.space_group_name_H-M   'P 1'
#
loop_
_entity.id
_entity.type
_entity.pdbx_description
1 polymer ?
#
loop_
_entity_poly.entity_id
_entity_poly.type
_entity_poly.pdbx_seq_one_letter_code
_entity_poly.pdbx_strand_id
1 'polypeptide(L)'
;MNGSPDFDEFERTRKSAAGNASVAAPVPDGAEAQGVSATERTAHRPRERRSDKGRRNRAATAAASPLVAQLRGIVGAERILFDPEELLVYECDGYTVEKKAPDVVVFPQSTEEVAAVVRCCLEHDVPFVPRGAGTSLAGGCLPVGGGVMVALTHMNRILEVSLRDRYAVVQPGVVNLHLTRYLAGTGFHYAPDPSSQGACTIGGNVATNSGGPHTLKYGVTTNHVLGLEVVLPDGTVTQFGGPCEDAAGYDLTGLLVGSEGTLGIATRIWVRITRDPQAHRTLLAVFDTVDDATRAISHIIGAGIIPAALEMMDQGIIEAVEAAFRFGFPLDAGAVLLIEVDGLEVCVDEEAGRIEAICRDHHAREVRRAHSERERQLLWKCRKQAFGAIGRLSPSYCTQDGVVPRTKLPEILRFIYDVGKRFGLRIVNVFHAGDGNIHPILLFDERDGTQVRRVLQAGAEILGKCLELGGSVTGEHGIGVEKLDFMPRMFGDSGLAVMRSIREAFDPRGLCSPGKVLPTAGGCSAEPIRPTHPGRRAPL
;
A
#
# COMPACT_ATOMS: atom_id res chain seq x y z
N MET A 1 -33.64 -34.18 8.77
CA MET A 1 -32.56 -35.10 9.16
C MET A 1 -31.32 -34.26 9.35
N ASN A 2 -30.96 -34.04 10.61
CA ASN A 2 -29.89 -33.15 11.06
C ASN A 2 -28.53 -33.82 10.92
N GLY A 3 -27.50 -33.03 10.57
CA GLY A 3 -26.11 -33.46 10.63
C GLY A 3 -25.18 -32.45 9.93
N SER A 4 -24.83 -31.37 10.63
CA SER A 4 -23.69 -30.52 10.28
C SER A 4 -22.40 -31.25 10.68
N PRO A 5 -21.32 -31.26 9.87
CA PRO A 5 -20.06 -31.82 10.31
C PRO A 5 -19.30 -30.85 11.23
N ASP A 6 -18.61 -31.48 12.18
CA ASP A 6 -18.03 -30.95 13.41
C ASP A 6 -16.69 -30.23 13.15
N PHE A 7 -16.47 -29.11 13.84
CA PHE A 7 -15.33 -28.19 13.66
C PHE A 7 -14.01 -28.76 14.24
N ASP A 8 -14.08 -29.87 14.99
CA ASP A 8 -12.98 -30.47 15.75
C ASP A 8 -12.08 -31.44 14.96
N GLU A 9 -12.46 -31.83 13.74
CA GLU A 9 -11.67 -32.79 12.94
C GLU A 9 -10.46 -32.14 12.26
N PHE A 10 -10.45 -30.81 12.13
CA PHE A 10 -9.36 -30.06 11.47
C PHE A 10 -8.12 -29.83 12.37
N GLU A 11 -8.26 -29.90 13.70
CA GLU A 11 -7.13 -29.76 14.63
C GLU A 11 -6.32 -31.05 14.82
N ARG A 12 -6.92 -32.23 14.59
CA ARG A 12 -6.24 -33.51 14.87
C ARG A 12 -5.16 -33.87 13.85
N THR A 13 -5.22 -33.32 12.64
CA THR A 13 -4.22 -33.52 11.58
C THR A 13 -2.94 -32.70 11.76
N ARG A 14 -2.88 -31.77 12.72
CA ARG A 14 -1.67 -30.99 13.03
C ARG A 14 -0.64 -31.71 13.90
N LYS A 15 -1.01 -32.78 14.61
CA LYS A 15 -0.13 -33.41 15.63
C LYS A 15 0.72 -34.61 15.16
N SER A 16 0.66 -35.03 13.89
CA SER A 16 1.42 -36.21 13.42
C SER A 16 2.60 -35.90 12.48
N ALA A 17 2.93 -34.63 12.20
CA ALA A 17 3.99 -34.27 11.26
C ALA A 17 4.98 -33.24 11.82
N ALA A 18 5.56 -33.52 12.99
CA ALA A 18 6.73 -32.79 13.49
C ALA A 18 7.68 -33.77 14.21
N GLY A 19 8.53 -34.43 13.43
CA GLY A 19 9.58 -35.32 13.93
C GLY A 19 10.91 -35.00 13.26
N ASN A 20 11.84 -34.49 14.09
CA ASN A 20 13.30 -34.52 13.98
C ASN A 20 14.02 -33.92 12.75
N ALA A 21 14.73 -32.82 13.00
CA ALA A 21 16.13 -32.67 12.56
C ALA A 21 16.85 -31.60 13.41
N SER A 22 17.63 -32.06 14.40
CA SER A 22 18.62 -31.27 15.13
C SER A 22 19.99 -31.47 14.49
N VAL A 23 20.67 -30.39 14.07
CA VAL A 23 22.12 -30.42 13.84
C VAL A 23 22.72 -29.10 14.32
N ALA A 24 23.46 -29.17 15.42
CA ALA A 24 24.34 -28.13 15.91
C ALA A 24 25.73 -28.31 15.27
N ALA A 25 26.42 -27.21 14.97
CA ALA A 25 27.85 -27.19 14.66
C ALA A 25 28.54 -25.99 15.33
N PRO A 26 29.83 -26.10 15.69
CA PRO A 26 30.45 -25.36 16.79
C PRO A 26 31.24 -24.12 16.34
N VAL A 27 31.46 -23.19 17.29
CA VAL A 27 32.37 -22.04 17.16
C VAL A 27 33.73 -22.43 17.78
N PRO A 28 34.87 -22.13 17.14
CA PRO A 28 36.19 -22.41 17.73
C PRO A 28 36.71 -21.25 18.58
N ASP A 29 37.32 -21.62 19.69
CA ASP A 29 38.11 -20.78 20.60
C ASP A 29 39.57 -20.64 20.11
N GLY A 30 40.20 -19.51 20.42
CA GLY A 30 41.66 -19.41 20.50
C GLY A 30 42.27 -18.06 20.10
N ALA A 31 42.72 -17.28 21.09
CA ALA A 31 44.03 -16.62 21.07
C ALA A 31 44.36 -16.01 22.45
N GLU A 32 45.44 -16.51 23.05
CA GLU A 32 46.10 -15.97 24.24
C GLU A 32 46.81 -14.64 23.94
N ALA A 33 46.89 -13.76 24.94
CA ALA A 33 48.01 -12.83 25.12
C ALA A 33 48.20 -12.47 26.59
N GLN A 34 49.37 -12.82 27.13
CA GLN A 34 49.87 -12.43 28.45
C GLN A 34 50.46 -11.00 28.42
N GLY A 35 50.44 -10.29 29.55
CA GLY A 35 51.29 -9.12 29.74
C GLY A 35 50.86 -8.18 30.88
N VAL A 36 51.45 -8.39 32.07
CA VAL A 36 51.24 -7.64 33.31
C VAL A 36 52.02 -6.31 33.32
N SER A 37 51.45 -5.25 33.90
CA SER A 37 52.20 -4.24 34.68
C SER A 37 51.25 -3.35 35.50
N ALA A 38 51.57 -3.14 36.77
CA ALA A 38 50.79 -2.48 37.79
C ALA A 38 51.48 -1.20 38.28
N THR A 39 50.68 -0.20 38.67
CA THR A 39 50.82 0.84 39.74
C THR A 39 49.78 1.93 39.41
N GLU A 40 49.07 2.62 40.31
CA GLU A 40 49.34 3.07 41.66
C GLU A 40 48.00 3.52 42.32
N ARG A 41 47.91 3.40 43.64
CA ARG A 41 46.76 3.86 44.45
C ARG A 41 46.87 5.36 44.74
N THR A 42 45.76 6.09 44.75
CA THR A 42 45.52 7.16 45.73
C THR A 42 44.03 7.33 46.01
N ALA A 43 43.71 7.49 47.29
CA ALA A 43 42.37 7.61 47.85
C ALA A 43 41.94 9.07 48.00
N HIS A 44 40.67 9.40 47.70
CA HIS A 44 40.04 10.60 48.25
C HIS A 44 38.52 10.47 48.48
N ARG A 45 38.11 11.12 49.57
CA ARG A 45 36.84 11.07 50.33
C ARG A 45 35.56 11.49 49.56
N PRO A 46 34.36 11.13 50.08
CA PRO A 46 33.08 11.36 49.41
C PRO A 46 32.60 12.81 49.56
N ARG A 47 32.06 13.39 48.48
CA ARG A 47 31.33 14.67 48.52
C ARG A 47 29.83 14.45 48.33
N GLU A 48 29.14 14.86 49.39
CA GLU A 48 27.73 15.17 49.62
C GLU A 48 26.75 15.20 48.43
N ARG A 49 25.64 14.48 48.67
CA ARG A 49 24.35 14.56 47.97
C ARG A 49 23.86 16.00 47.86
N ARG A 50 23.80 16.52 46.64
CA ARG A 50 22.86 17.61 46.30
C ARG A 50 21.56 17.00 45.78
N SER A 51 20.48 17.52 46.35
CA SER A 51 19.10 17.05 46.26
C SER A 51 18.54 16.97 44.83
N ASP A 52 18.22 15.75 44.40
CA ASP A 52 17.47 15.41 43.20
C ASP A 52 15.94 15.65 43.35
N LYS A 53 15.55 16.63 44.17
CA LYS A 53 14.14 16.92 44.51
C LYS A 53 13.47 17.90 43.53
N GLY A 54 14.18 18.43 42.55
CA GLY A 54 13.66 19.40 41.58
C GLY A 54 13.21 18.82 40.23
N ARG A 55 13.52 17.54 39.94
CA ARG A 55 13.28 16.95 38.61
C ARG A 55 12.27 15.78 38.61
N ARG A 56 11.83 15.33 39.79
CA ARG A 56 10.86 14.23 39.95
C ARG A 56 9.41 14.68 40.14
N ASN A 57 9.10 15.97 39.99
CA ASN A 57 7.74 16.50 40.20
C ASN A 57 7.09 17.14 38.96
N ARG A 58 7.54 16.79 37.74
CA ARG A 58 6.77 17.02 36.50
C ARG A 58 6.04 15.76 36.00
N ALA A 59 6.13 14.65 36.74
CA ALA A 59 5.39 13.42 36.50
C ALA A 59 4.12 13.32 37.37
N ALA A 60 3.53 14.46 37.72
CA ALA A 60 2.17 14.52 38.22
C ALA A 60 1.24 14.65 37.00
N THR A 61 0.67 13.52 36.58
CA THR A 61 -0.57 13.38 35.82
C THR A 61 -1.13 14.69 35.26
N ALA A 62 -0.75 15.06 34.03
CA ALA A 62 -1.65 15.85 33.20
C ALA A 62 -2.92 15.00 33.07
N ALA A 63 -4.05 15.51 33.58
CA ALA A 63 -5.31 14.81 33.40
C ALA A 63 -5.50 14.65 31.88
N ALA A 64 -5.71 13.40 31.43
CA ALA A 64 -5.98 13.16 30.02
C ALA A 64 -7.15 14.05 29.60
N SER A 65 -7.04 14.70 28.42
CA SER A 65 -8.11 15.56 27.92
C SER A 65 -9.45 14.80 27.94
N PRO A 66 -10.61 15.49 28.06
CA PRO A 66 -11.91 14.82 28.09
C PRO A 66 -12.11 13.83 26.94
N LEU A 67 -11.62 14.19 25.74
CA LEU A 67 -11.58 13.31 24.57
C LEU A 67 -10.78 12.03 24.83
N VAL A 68 -9.53 12.14 25.30
CA VAL A 68 -8.66 10.98 25.56
C VAL A 68 -9.25 10.10 26.65
N ALA A 69 -9.85 10.68 27.70
CA ALA A 69 -10.52 9.92 28.76
C ALA A 69 -11.71 9.12 28.22
N GLN A 70 -12.53 9.72 27.36
CA GLN A 70 -13.69 9.05 26.76
C GLN A 70 -13.27 7.97 25.75
N LEU A 71 -12.30 8.27 24.87
CA LEU A 71 -11.73 7.28 23.94
C LEU A 71 -11.12 6.10 24.70
N ARG A 72 -10.36 6.36 25.77
CA ARG A 72 -9.83 5.32 26.66
C ARG A 72 -10.93 4.46 27.28
N GLY A 73 -12.08 5.04 27.61
CA GLY A 73 -13.25 4.29 28.09
C GLY A 73 -13.84 3.36 27.02
N ILE A 74 -13.74 3.73 25.73
CA ILE A 74 -14.25 2.95 24.60
C ILE A 74 -13.29 1.80 24.24
N VAL A 75 -12.02 2.09 23.99
CA VAL A 75 -11.05 1.09 23.50
C VAL A 75 -10.21 0.46 24.61
N GLY A 76 -10.28 0.95 25.85
CA GLY A 76 -9.43 0.51 26.94
C GLY A 76 -8.04 1.18 26.96
N ALA A 77 -7.36 1.08 28.11
CA ALA A 77 -6.10 1.79 28.36
C ALA A 77 -4.91 1.33 27.50
N GLU A 78 -4.91 0.07 27.07
CA GLU A 78 -3.81 -0.53 26.30
C GLU A 78 -3.93 -0.32 24.78
N ARG A 79 -5.07 0.21 24.30
CA ARG A 79 -5.39 0.35 22.87
C ARG A 79 -5.57 1.81 22.46
N ILE A 80 -4.84 2.71 23.12
CA ILE A 80 -4.83 4.15 22.83
C ILE A 80 -3.41 4.70 23.02
N LEU A 81 -2.96 5.51 22.07
CA LEU A 81 -1.68 6.23 22.11
C LEU A 81 -1.96 7.73 22.02
N PHE A 82 -1.28 8.50 22.84
CA PHE A 82 -1.37 9.97 22.88
C PHE A 82 -0.07 10.60 23.41
N ASP A 83 0.99 9.80 23.63
CA ASP A 83 2.32 10.32 23.91
C ASP A 83 2.98 10.78 22.59
N PRO A 84 3.48 12.02 22.51
CA PRO A 84 4.11 12.54 21.30
C PRO A 84 5.19 11.64 20.69
N GLU A 85 5.96 10.91 21.50
CA GLU A 85 7.02 10.01 21.02
C GLU A 85 6.44 8.77 20.34
N GLU A 86 5.32 8.23 20.85
CA GLU A 86 4.61 7.10 20.26
C GLU A 86 3.87 7.49 18.98
N LEU A 87 3.42 8.74 18.87
CA LEU A 87 2.67 9.25 17.72
C LEU A 87 3.56 9.48 16.49
N LEU A 88 4.89 9.59 16.64
CA LEU A 88 5.82 9.83 15.54
C LEU A 88 5.73 8.76 14.44
N VAL A 89 5.50 7.49 14.79
CA VAL A 89 5.42 6.40 13.80
C VAL A 89 4.13 6.44 12.96
N TYR A 90 3.21 7.36 13.28
CA TYR A 90 1.94 7.58 12.59
C TYR A 90 1.90 8.90 11.81
N GLU A 91 3.01 9.65 11.75
CA GLU A 91 3.03 10.98 11.13
C GLU A 91 2.89 10.96 9.60
N CYS A 92 3.14 9.83 8.96
CA CYS A 92 2.92 9.61 7.53
C CYS A 92 2.61 8.14 7.22
N ASP A 93 2.26 7.86 5.97
CA ASP A 93 2.33 6.54 5.36
C ASP A 93 3.62 6.42 4.53
N GLY A 94 3.59 5.68 3.43
CA GLY A 94 4.70 5.59 2.48
C GLY A 94 4.94 6.88 1.69
N TYR A 95 4.04 7.87 1.73
CA TYR A 95 4.30 9.21 1.21
C TYR A 95 5.04 10.07 2.24
N THR A 96 6.34 9.84 2.36
CA THR A 96 7.19 10.45 3.41
C THR A 96 7.50 11.93 3.18
N VAL A 97 7.12 12.49 2.02
CA VAL A 97 7.37 13.91 1.70
C VAL A 97 6.52 14.84 2.57
N GLU A 98 5.33 14.39 3.01
CA GLU A 98 4.46 15.15 3.90
C GLU A 98 4.22 14.39 5.21
N LYS A 99 4.47 15.06 6.34
CA LYS A 99 4.40 14.49 7.70
C LYS A 99 3.55 15.37 8.61
N LYS A 100 2.56 14.77 9.27
CA LYS A 100 1.69 15.39 10.28
C LYS A 100 1.32 14.32 11.30
N ALA A 101 1.62 14.53 12.58
CA ALA A 101 1.22 13.60 13.63
C ALA A 101 -0.28 13.75 13.96
N PRO A 102 -1.00 12.65 14.26
CA PRO A 102 -2.34 12.73 14.86
C PRO A 102 -2.25 13.20 16.31
N ASP A 103 -3.37 13.60 16.91
CA ASP A 103 -3.43 13.93 18.34
C ASP A 103 -3.57 12.68 19.22
N VAL A 104 -4.28 11.66 18.70
CA VAL A 104 -4.54 10.39 19.36
C VAL A 104 -4.61 9.27 18.32
N VAL A 105 -4.09 8.09 18.64
CA VAL A 105 -4.32 6.85 17.88
C VAL A 105 -5.11 5.88 18.74
N VAL A 106 -6.17 5.27 18.19
CA VAL A 106 -6.96 4.24 18.87
C VAL A 106 -6.99 2.94 18.05
N PHE A 107 -7.03 1.80 18.74
CA PHE A 107 -7.01 0.47 18.11
C PHE A 107 -8.27 -0.33 18.45
N PRO A 108 -9.42 -0.02 17.83
CA PRO A 108 -10.66 -0.76 18.07
C PRO A 108 -10.54 -2.22 17.60
N GLN A 109 -11.37 -3.09 18.18
CA GLN A 109 -11.42 -4.54 17.93
C GLN A 109 -12.79 -5.01 17.40
N SER A 110 -13.79 -4.14 17.38
CA SER A 110 -15.13 -4.42 16.89
C SER A 110 -15.75 -3.22 16.17
N THR A 111 -16.80 -3.49 15.39
CA THR A 111 -17.59 -2.46 14.71
C THR A 111 -18.20 -1.46 15.71
N GLU A 112 -18.64 -1.95 16.86
CA GLU A 112 -19.25 -1.14 17.91
C GLU A 112 -18.24 -0.15 18.52
N GLU A 113 -17.00 -0.58 18.75
CA GLU A 113 -15.92 0.30 19.22
C GLU A 113 -15.59 1.37 18.16
N VAL A 114 -15.51 1.01 16.87
CA VAL A 114 -15.30 1.99 15.78
C VAL A 114 -16.42 3.02 15.76
N ALA A 115 -17.68 2.57 15.83
CA ALA A 115 -18.85 3.45 15.85
C ALA A 115 -18.86 4.38 17.07
N ALA A 116 -18.47 3.87 18.25
CA ALA A 116 -18.36 4.68 19.46
C ALA A 116 -17.23 5.71 19.38
N VAL A 117 -16.09 5.37 18.78
CA VAL A 117 -14.99 6.32 18.51
C VAL A 117 -15.45 7.43 17.57
N VAL A 118 -16.14 7.10 16.47
CA VAL A 118 -16.66 8.11 15.53
C VAL A 118 -17.65 9.05 16.23
N ARG A 119 -18.59 8.52 17.03
CA ARG A 119 -19.50 9.35 17.83
C ARG A 119 -18.78 10.25 18.83
N CYS A 120 -17.74 9.75 19.50
CA CYS A 120 -16.89 10.56 20.37
C CYS A 120 -16.24 11.72 19.59
N CYS A 121 -15.69 11.45 18.40
CA CYS A 121 -15.10 12.49 17.55
C CYS A 121 -16.13 13.56 17.16
N LEU A 122 -17.37 13.16 16.84
CA LEU A 122 -18.47 14.09 16.56
C LEU A 122 -18.84 14.95 17.78
N GLU A 123 -18.96 14.35 18.95
CA GLU A 123 -19.30 15.04 20.20
C GLU A 123 -18.27 16.13 20.55
N HIS A 124 -16.99 15.88 20.26
CA HIS A 124 -15.88 16.80 20.53
C HIS A 124 -15.50 17.70 19.35
N ASP A 125 -16.17 17.58 18.19
CA ASP A 125 -15.85 18.32 16.95
C ASP A 125 -14.40 18.12 16.50
N VAL A 126 -13.94 16.87 16.55
CA VAL A 126 -12.56 16.48 16.20
C VAL A 126 -12.58 15.63 14.95
N PRO A 127 -11.71 15.91 13.95
CA PRO A 127 -11.62 15.08 12.76
C PRO A 127 -11.05 13.71 13.08
N PHE A 128 -11.38 12.72 12.26
CA PHE A 128 -10.85 11.37 12.39
C PHE A 128 -10.41 10.80 11.05
N VAL A 129 -9.45 9.87 11.08
CA VAL A 129 -8.90 9.23 9.89
C VAL A 129 -8.72 7.73 10.13
N PRO A 130 -9.28 6.83 9.30
CA PRO A 130 -9.00 5.41 9.40
C PRO A 130 -7.60 5.10 8.87
N ARG A 131 -6.92 4.13 9.49
CA ARG A 131 -5.63 3.62 9.05
C ARG A 131 -5.61 2.09 9.10
N GLY A 132 -5.21 1.47 7.99
CA GLY A 132 -4.80 0.07 7.94
C GLY A 132 -3.36 -0.10 8.42
N ALA A 133 -2.50 -0.72 7.62
CA ALA A 133 -1.07 -0.83 7.92
C ALA A 133 -0.25 0.46 7.64
N GLY A 134 -0.84 1.45 6.95
CA GLY A 134 -0.13 2.70 6.59
C GLY A 134 0.85 2.55 5.42
N THR A 135 0.53 1.72 4.42
CA THR A 135 1.38 1.47 3.24
C THR A 135 1.00 2.30 2.01
N SER A 136 0.06 3.25 2.13
CA SER A 136 -0.30 4.14 1.00
C SER A 136 0.90 5.00 0.57
N LEU A 137 0.95 5.36 -0.71
CA LEU A 137 1.99 6.20 -1.31
C LEU A 137 1.48 7.58 -1.73
N ALA A 138 0.25 7.95 -1.33
CA ALA A 138 -0.39 9.22 -1.69
C ALA A 138 -0.76 10.08 -0.46
N GLY A 139 -0.36 9.68 0.76
CA GLY A 139 -0.80 10.33 2.00
C GLY A 139 -2.26 10.04 2.34
N GLY A 140 -2.77 8.88 1.92
CA GLY A 140 -4.16 8.47 2.11
C GLY A 140 -4.56 8.40 3.59
N CYS A 141 -3.63 8.13 4.51
CA CYS A 141 -3.90 8.16 5.96
C CYS A 141 -3.25 9.34 6.71
N LEU A 142 -2.76 10.37 6.00
CA LEU A 142 -2.22 11.58 6.63
C LEU A 142 -3.32 12.27 7.48
N PRO A 143 -3.07 12.59 8.76
CA PRO A 143 -4.04 13.27 9.63
C PRO A 143 -4.02 14.78 9.37
N VAL A 144 -4.60 15.22 8.26
CA VAL A 144 -4.71 16.64 7.92
C VAL A 144 -5.54 17.35 8.99
N GLY A 145 -4.90 18.27 9.72
CA GLY A 145 -5.54 18.98 10.84
C GLY A 145 -5.49 18.24 12.18
N GLY A 146 -4.73 17.13 12.29
CA GLY A 146 -4.59 16.34 13.52
C GLY A 146 -5.77 15.40 13.74
N GLY A 147 -6.24 15.32 14.98
CA GLY A 147 -7.40 14.54 15.38
C GLY A 147 -7.12 13.07 15.71
N VAL A 148 -8.16 12.25 15.57
CA VAL A 148 -8.15 10.85 16.01
C VAL A 148 -7.86 9.92 14.84
N MET A 149 -6.75 9.20 14.91
CA MET A 149 -6.45 8.12 13.98
C MET A 149 -7.06 6.81 14.48
N VAL A 150 -7.90 6.19 13.65
CA VAL A 150 -8.57 4.92 13.93
C VAL A 150 -7.80 3.78 13.25
N ALA A 151 -6.91 3.14 13.99
CA ALA A 151 -6.07 2.05 13.49
C ALA A 151 -6.80 0.71 13.53
N LEU A 152 -7.13 0.17 12.36
CA LEU A 152 -7.97 -1.03 12.20
C LEU A 152 -7.19 -2.35 12.26
N THR A 153 -5.88 -2.30 12.51
CA THR A 153 -4.98 -3.47 12.50
C THR A 153 -5.31 -4.53 13.55
N HIS A 154 -6.05 -4.17 14.61
CA HIS A 154 -6.54 -5.11 15.62
C HIS A 154 -7.85 -5.82 15.21
N MET A 155 -8.54 -5.36 14.17
CA MET A 155 -9.68 -6.05 13.57
C MET A 155 -9.18 -6.96 12.43
N ASN A 156 -8.50 -8.06 12.76
CA ASN A 156 -7.73 -8.86 11.79
C ASN A 156 -8.18 -10.32 11.65
N ARG A 157 -9.45 -10.62 11.95
CA ARG A 157 -10.01 -11.96 11.82
C ARG A 157 -10.61 -12.22 10.44
N ILE A 158 -10.36 -13.43 9.92
CA ILE A 158 -11.16 -14.04 8.86
C ILE A 158 -12.37 -14.66 9.55
N LEU A 159 -13.56 -14.17 9.22
CA LEU A 159 -14.82 -14.50 9.91
C LEU A 159 -15.52 -15.70 9.29
N GLU A 160 -15.43 -15.84 7.97
CA GLU A 160 -16.14 -16.88 7.20
C GLU A 160 -15.45 -17.15 5.86
N VAL A 161 -15.51 -18.38 5.37
CA VAL A 161 -15.11 -18.77 4.02
C VAL A 161 -16.15 -19.75 3.45
N SER A 162 -16.77 -19.39 2.32
CA SER A 162 -17.60 -20.30 1.52
C SER A 162 -16.91 -20.60 0.19
N LEU A 163 -16.28 -21.78 0.09
CA LEU A 163 -15.63 -22.22 -1.16
C LEU A 163 -16.64 -22.48 -2.28
N ARG A 164 -17.85 -22.93 -1.92
CA ARG A 164 -18.91 -23.24 -2.89
C ARG A 164 -19.49 -21.96 -3.51
N ASP A 165 -19.75 -20.96 -2.68
CA ASP A 165 -20.28 -19.67 -3.13
C ASP A 165 -19.16 -18.70 -3.55
N ARG A 166 -17.90 -19.08 -3.32
CA ARG A 166 -16.67 -18.36 -3.72
C ARG A 166 -16.54 -16.98 -3.09
N TYR A 167 -16.81 -16.88 -1.80
CA TYR A 167 -16.52 -15.67 -1.02
C TYR A 167 -15.87 -15.97 0.33
N ALA A 168 -15.25 -14.96 0.91
CA ALA A 168 -14.82 -14.91 2.30
C ALA A 168 -15.33 -13.63 2.96
N VAL A 169 -15.49 -13.65 4.27
CA VAL A 169 -15.83 -12.48 5.06
C VAL A 169 -14.70 -12.17 6.02
N VAL A 170 -14.16 -10.97 5.95
CA VAL A 170 -12.95 -10.57 6.68
C VAL A 170 -13.14 -9.25 7.40
N GLN A 171 -12.43 -9.08 8.51
CA GLN A 171 -12.25 -7.78 9.14
C GLN A 171 -11.20 -6.94 8.38
N PRO A 172 -11.25 -5.59 8.45
CA PRO A 172 -10.42 -4.69 7.63
C PRO A 172 -8.92 -4.76 7.90
N GLY A 173 -8.52 -5.21 9.08
CA GLY A 173 -7.12 -5.36 9.51
C GLY A 173 -6.45 -6.66 9.05
N VAL A 174 -7.16 -7.56 8.35
CA VAL A 174 -6.55 -8.76 7.76
C VAL A 174 -5.50 -8.31 6.73
N VAL A 175 -4.24 -8.73 6.92
CA VAL A 175 -3.19 -8.53 5.91
C VAL A 175 -3.58 -9.26 4.64
N ASN A 176 -3.50 -8.60 3.48
CA ASN A 176 -3.98 -9.10 2.20
C ASN A 176 -3.50 -10.54 1.91
N LEU A 177 -2.17 -10.76 1.97
CA LEU A 177 -1.58 -12.07 1.69
C LEU A 177 -2.00 -13.16 2.69
N HIS A 178 -2.45 -12.80 3.90
CA HIS A 178 -2.88 -13.79 4.89
C HIS A 178 -4.17 -14.50 4.47
N LEU A 179 -5.06 -13.85 3.73
CA LEU A 179 -6.26 -14.52 3.21
C LEU A 179 -5.89 -15.59 2.17
N THR A 180 -5.02 -15.28 1.22
CA THR A 180 -4.53 -16.28 0.25
C THR A 180 -3.79 -17.43 0.94
N ARG A 181 -2.99 -17.15 1.98
CA ARG A 181 -2.35 -18.20 2.78
C ARG A 181 -3.35 -19.05 3.56
N TYR A 182 -4.43 -18.45 4.06
CA TYR A 182 -5.50 -19.16 4.75
C TYR A 182 -6.25 -20.13 3.81
N LEU A 183 -6.39 -19.75 2.53
CA LEU A 183 -7.03 -20.57 1.49
C LEU A 183 -6.10 -21.61 0.86
N ALA A 184 -4.81 -21.64 1.22
CA ALA A 184 -3.83 -22.53 0.61
C ALA A 184 -4.28 -24.00 0.70
N GLY A 185 -4.21 -24.72 -0.42
CA GLY A 185 -4.64 -26.12 -0.53
C GLY A 185 -6.14 -26.32 -0.78
N THR A 186 -6.95 -25.26 -0.77
CA THR A 186 -8.39 -25.34 -1.11
C THR A 186 -8.68 -25.23 -2.62
N GLY A 187 -7.68 -24.85 -3.42
CA GLY A 187 -7.82 -24.54 -4.85
C GLY A 187 -8.37 -23.15 -5.13
N PHE A 188 -8.28 -22.23 -4.16
CA PHE A 188 -8.71 -20.85 -4.24
C PHE A 188 -7.67 -19.90 -3.63
N HIS A 189 -7.71 -18.64 -4.09
CA HIS A 189 -6.94 -17.53 -3.54
C HIS A 189 -7.76 -16.22 -3.54
N TYR A 190 -7.25 -15.19 -2.86
CA TYR A 190 -7.74 -13.82 -3.02
C TYR A 190 -6.88 -13.12 -4.08
N ALA A 191 -7.51 -12.64 -5.15
CA ALA A 191 -6.81 -12.23 -6.37
C ALA A 191 -6.10 -10.86 -6.31
N PRO A 192 -6.65 -9.80 -5.68
CA PRO A 192 -5.93 -8.52 -5.55
C PRO A 192 -4.60 -8.70 -4.83
N ASP A 193 -3.51 -8.40 -5.52
CA ASP A 193 -2.15 -8.75 -5.08
C ASP A 193 -1.17 -7.56 -5.08
N PRO A 194 -1.53 -6.40 -4.47
CA PRO A 194 -0.69 -5.21 -4.47
C PRO A 194 0.75 -5.52 -4.06
N SER A 195 1.72 -4.73 -4.55
CA SER A 195 3.14 -4.96 -4.24
C SER A 195 3.40 -5.00 -2.72
N SER A 196 2.59 -4.31 -1.92
CA SER A 196 2.61 -4.31 -0.46
C SER A 196 1.82 -5.45 0.20
N GLN A 197 1.29 -6.45 -0.51
CA GLN A 197 0.36 -7.48 0.02
C GLN A 197 0.86 -8.23 1.27
N GLY A 198 2.17 -8.29 1.49
CA GLY A 198 2.78 -8.84 2.71
C GLY A 198 2.60 -7.97 3.96
N ALA A 199 2.12 -6.74 3.80
CA ALA A 199 1.95 -5.75 4.86
C ALA A 199 0.59 -5.02 4.81
N CYS A 200 0.09 -4.64 3.62
CA CYS A 200 -1.17 -3.91 3.50
C CYS A 200 -2.36 -4.75 3.97
N THR A 201 -3.39 -4.09 4.49
CA THR A 201 -4.61 -4.74 4.97
C THR A 201 -5.73 -4.65 3.95
N ILE A 202 -6.66 -5.59 3.97
CA ILE A 202 -7.79 -5.65 3.03
C ILE A 202 -8.66 -4.38 3.14
N GLY A 203 -8.85 -3.82 4.34
CA GLY A 203 -9.56 -2.56 4.52
C GLY A 203 -8.84 -1.37 3.86
N GLY A 204 -7.50 -1.35 3.89
CA GLY A 204 -6.71 -0.39 3.13
C GLY A 204 -6.88 -0.58 1.62
N ASN A 205 -6.93 -1.83 1.16
CA ASN A 205 -7.17 -2.13 -0.25
C ASN A 205 -8.54 -1.67 -0.73
N VAL A 206 -9.58 -1.87 0.08
CA VAL A 206 -10.93 -1.32 -0.16
C VAL A 206 -10.87 0.20 -0.23
N ALA A 207 -10.23 0.85 0.74
CA ALA A 207 -10.17 2.30 0.79
C ALA A 207 -9.48 2.91 -0.44
N THR A 208 -8.44 2.27 -0.99
CA THR A 208 -7.70 2.83 -2.14
C THR A 208 -8.04 2.21 -3.48
N ASN A 209 -8.99 1.28 -3.54
CA ASN A 209 -9.24 0.44 -4.71
C ASN A 209 -7.95 -0.19 -5.28
N SER A 210 -7.14 -0.78 -4.41
CA SER A 210 -5.79 -1.22 -4.75
C SER A 210 -5.76 -2.18 -5.95
N GLY A 211 -4.74 -2.03 -6.78
CA GLY A 211 -4.34 -2.95 -7.85
C GLY A 211 -3.18 -3.86 -7.42
N GLY A 212 -2.33 -4.20 -8.39
CA GLY A 212 -1.21 -5.12 -8.30
C GLY A 212 -0.88 -5.74 -9.66
N PRO A 213 0.21 -6.52 -9.75
CA PRO A 213 0.67 -7.12 -11.01
C PRO A 213 -0.41 -7.92 -11.77
N HIS A 214 -1.32 -8.57 -11.05
CA HIS A 214 -2.35 -9.43 -11.65
C HIS A 214 -3.65 -8.69 -12.01
N THR A 215 -3.68 -7.38 -11.81
CA THR A 215 -4.83 -6.51 -12.14
C THR A 215 -5.21 -6.59 -13.61
N LEU A 216 -4.22 -6.73 -14.50
CA LEU A 216 -4.44 -6.80 -15.94
C LEU A 216 -5.51 -7.83 -16.33
N LYS A 217 -5.46 -9.02 -15.71
CA LYS A 217 -6.40 -10.10 -15.99
C LYS A 217 -7.55 -10.18 -14.99
N TYR A 218 -7.29 -9.94 -13.71
CA TYR A 218 -8.25 -10.19 -12.63
C TYR A 218 -8.97 -8.93 -12.14
N GLY A 219 -8.59 -7.74 -12.60
CA GLY A 219 -9.13 -6.48 -12.13
C GLY A 219 -8.59 -6.04 -10.77
N VAL A 220 -9.03 -4.86 -10.33
CA VAL A 220 -8.63 -4.23 -9.07
C VAL A 220 -9.58 -4.61 -7.93
N THR A 221 -9.31 -4.13 -6.72
CA THR A 221 -10.10 -4.45 -5.51
C THR A 221 -11.62 -4.32 -5.70
N THR A 222 -12.12 -3.32 -6.44
CA THR A 222 -13.57 -3.17 -6.70
C THR A 222 -14.20 -4.37 -7.39
N ASN A 223 -13.44 -5.14 -8.19
CA ASN A 223 -13.94 -6.34 -8.86
C ASN A 223 -14.08 -7.53 -7.91
N HIS A 224 -13.50 -7.42 -6.71
CA HIS A 224 -13.41 -8.49 -5.71
C HIS A 224 -14.14 -8.18 -4.40
N VAL A 225 -14.76 -7.00 -4.26
CA VAL A 225 -15.59 -6.66 -3.10
C VAL A 225 -17.05 -6.88 -3.46
N LEU A 226 -17.73 -7.77 -2.72
CA LEU A 226 -19.14 -8.09 -2.90
C LEU A 226 -20.04 -7.28 -1.95
N GLY A 227 -19.49 -6.80 -0.83
CA GLY A 227 -20.22 -6.02 0.14
C GLY A 227 -19.35 -5.53 1.29
N LEU A 228 -19.88 -4.55 2.01
CA LEU A 228 -19.22 -3.86 3.12
C LEU A 228 -20.21 -3.62 4.25
N GLU A 229 -19.79 -3.92 5.49
CA GLU A 229 -20.34 -3.27 6.69
C GLU A 229 -19.47 -2.04 6.96
N VAL A 230 -20.12 -0.90 7.15
CA VAL A 230 -19.47 0.40 7.25
C VAL A 230 -20.01 1.17 8.44
N VAL A 231 -19.10 1.81 9.17
CA VAL A 231 -19.42 2.89 10.10
C VAL A 231 -19.38 4.20 9.32
N LEU A 232 -20.55 4.82 9.15
CA LEU A 232 -20.71 6.10 8.47
C LEU A 232 -20.15 7.26 9.32
N PRO A 233 -19.91 8.45 8.73
CA PRO A 233 -19.36 9.59 9.45
C PRO A 233 -20.18 10.12 10.63
N ASP A 234 -21.47 9.75 10.72
CA ASP A 234 -22.35 10.04 11.87
C ASP A 234 -22.29 8.96 12.98
N GLY A 235 -21.51 7.90 12.76
CA GLY A 235 -21.38 6.74 13.65
C GLY A 235 -22.46 5.68 13.47
N THR A 236 -23.32 5.80 12.46
CA THR A 236 -24.30 4.77 12.09
C THR A 236 -23.60 3.58 11.46
N VAL A 237 -23.98 2.36 11.87
CA VAL A 237 -23.51 1.11 11.25
C VAL A 237 -24.52 0.69 10.18
N THR A 238 -24.05 0.45 8.97
CA THR A 238 -24.89 -0.02 7.86
C THR A 238 -24.16 -1.05 7.02
N GLN A 239 -24.91 -1.79 6.22
CA GLN A 239 -24.38 -2.77 5.29
C GLN A 239 -24.82 -2.44 3.86
N PHE A 240 -23.87 -2.48 2.93
CA PHE A 240 -24.10 -2.39 1.49
C PHE A 240 -23.59 -3.66 0.81
N GLY A 241 -24.41 -4.26 -0.05
CA GLY A 241 -24.10 -5.56 -0.65
C GLY A 241 -24.05 -6.70 0.37
N GLY A 242 -23.29 -7.75 0.06
CA GLY A 242 -23.16 -8.92 0.93
C GLY A 242 -22.50 -10.08 0.19
N PRO A 243 -22.92 -11.33 0.42
CA PRO A 243 -22.34 -12.50 -0.26
C PRO A 243 -22.80 -12.66 -1.72
N CYS A 244 -23.83 -11.95 -2.15
CA CYS A 244 -24.38 -12.03 -3.50
C CYS A 244 -23.68 -11.05 -4.45
N GLU A 245 -23.56 -11.42 -5.73
CA GLU A 245 -22.94 -10.56 -6.76
C GLU A 245 -23.82 -9.36 -7.13
N ASP A 246 -25.14 -9.57 -7.21
CA ASP A 246 -26.10 -8.52 -7.55
C ASP A 246 -26.72 -7.92 -6.27
N ALA A 247 -26.62 -6.60 -6.13
CA ALA A 247 -27.34 -5.84 -5.11
C ALA A 247 -28.47 -5.02 -5.74
N ALA A 248 -29.56 -4.81 -5.01
CA ALA A 248 -30.66 -3.95 -5.46
C ALA A 248 -30.33 -2.47 -5.23
N GLY A 249 -30.78 -1.59 -6.14
CA GLY A 249 -30.62 -0.14 -6.01
C GLY A 249 -29.33 0.40 -6.62
N TYR A 250 -28.79 1.48 -6.03
CA TYR A 250 -27.51 2.05 -6.46
C TYR A 250 -26.33 1.22 -5.94
N ASP A 251 -25.24 1.18 -6.69
CA ASP A 251 -24.00 0.54 -6.25
C ASP A 251 -23.25 1.40 -5.22
N LEU A 252 -23.71 1.34 -3.97
CA LEU A 252 -23.08 2.04 -2.84
C LEU A 252 -21.80 1.33 -2.38
N THR A 253 -21.64 0.04 -2.68
CA THR A 253 -20.38 -0.69 -2.44
C THR A 253 -19.28 -0.09 -3.31
N GLY A 254 -19.51 0.04 -4.62
CA GLY A 254 -18.58 0.66 -5.57
C GLY A 254 -18.27 2.11 -5.23
N LEU A 255 -19.21 2.85 -4.63
CA LEU A 255 -18.97 4.22 -4.17
C LEU A 255 -17.99 4.30 -2.99
N LEU A 256 -17.99 3.28 -2.12
CA LEU A 256 -17.14 3.21 -0.94
C LEU A 256 -15.75 2.66 -1.25
N VAL A 257 -15.62 1.75 -2.22
CA VAL A 257 -14.32 1.27 -2.69
C VAL A 257 -13.59 2.40 -3.43
N GLY A 258 -12.36 2.72 -3.00
CA GLY A 258 -11.60 3.85 -3.55
C GLY A 258 -11.96 5.21 -2.93
N SER A 259 -12.83 5.25 -1.91
CA SER A 259 -13.20 6.49 -1.21
C SER A 259 -12.10 7.03 -0.29
N GLU A 260 -11.02 6.31 -0.08
CA GLU A 260 -9.90 6.66 0.80
C GLU A 260 -10.31 6.99 2.25
N GLY A 261 -11.37 6.33 2.72
CA GLY A 261 -11.89 6.51 4.08
C GLY A 261 -12.58 7.86 4.28
N THR A 262 -13.04 8.49 3.20
CA THR A 262 -13.72 9.79 3.23
C THR A 262 -15.24 9.70 3.35
N LEU A 263 -15.81 8.52 3.06
CA LEU A 263 -17.25 8.27 3.10
C LEU A 263 -17.65 7.34 4.26
N GLY A 264 -16.68 6.90 5.07
CA GLY A 264 -16.90 5.98 6.18
C GLY A 264 -15.74 5.00 6.39
N ILE A 265 -15.91 4.11 7.37
CA ILE A 265 -14.91 3.12 7.78
C ILE A 265 -15.49 1.72 7.60
N ALA A 266 -14.92 0.93 6.68
CA ALA A 266 -15.31 -0.48 6.52
C ALA A 266 -14.84 -1.32 7.72
N THR A 267 -15.76 -2.09 8.31
CA THR A 267 -15.53 -2.93 9.51
C THR A 267 -15.72 -4.42 9.26
N ARG A 268 -16.45 -4.77 8.19
CA ARG A 268 -16.58 -6.14 7.67
C ARG A 268 -16.64 -6.10 6.14
N ILE A 269 -15.94 -7.01 5.48
CA ILE A 269 -15.75 -6.99 4.03
C ILE A 269 -16.06 -8.38 3.49
N TRP A 270 -17.04 -8.46 2.57
CA TRP A 270 -17.29 -9.65 1.77
C TRP A 270 -16.41 -9.56 0.53
N VAL A 271 -15.48 -10.49 0.40
CA VAL A 271 -14.57 -10.56 -0.74
C VAL A 271 -14.82 -11.81 -1.56
N ARG A 272 -14.70 -11.67 -2.87
CA ARG A 272 -14.64 -12.79 -3.81
C ARG A 272 -13.34 -13.56 -3.62
N ILE A 273 -13.41 -14.89 -3.67
CA ILE A 273 -12.23 -15.75 -3.81
C ILE A 273 -12.22 -16.41 -5.20
N THR A 274 -11.05 -16.45 -5.81
CA THR A 274 -10.83 -16.87 -7.20
C THR A 274 -10.25 -18.27 -7.21
N ARG A 275 -10.65 -19.10 -8.18
CA ARG A 275 -10.03 -20.43 -8.35
C ARG A 275 -8.59 -20.28 -8.79
N ASP A 276 -7.73 -21.14 -8.27
CA ASP A 276 -6.36 -21.24 -8.77
C ASP A 276 -6.37 -21.69 -10.24
N PRO A 277 -5.53 -21.09 -11.10
CA PRO A 277 -5.38 -21.54 -12.48
C PRO A 277 -4.81 -22.97 -12.51
N GLN A 278 -5.15 -23.76 -13.54
CA GLN A 278 -4.59 -25.10 -13.69
C GLN A 278 -3.08 -25.06 -13.97
N ALA A 279 -2.64 -24.00 -14.64
CA ALA A 279 -1.29 -23.86 -15.15
C ALA A 279 -0.86 -22.39 -15.23
N HIS A 280 0.44 -22.17 -15.20
CA HIS A 280 1.08 -20.89 -15.50
C HIS A 280 2.29 -21.10 -16.41
N ARG A 281 2.69 -20.06 -17.17
CA ARG A 281 3.98 -19.95 -17.84
C ARG A 281 4.54 -18.56 -17.58
N THR A 282 5.73 -18.50 -17.01
CA THR A 282 6.42 -17.25 -16.72
C THR A 282 7.56 -17.07 -17.71
N LEU A 283 7.58 -15.92 -18.38
CA LEU A 283 8.61 -15.54 -19.34
C LEU A 283 9.36 -14.32 -18.81
N LEU A 284 10.65 -14.28 -19.08
CA LEU A 284 11.47 -13.09 -18.97
C LEU A 284 12.00 -12.71 -20.34
N ALA A 285 11.62 -11.55 -20.84
CA ALA A 285 12.20 -10.98 -22.06
C ALA A 285 13.17 -9.84 -21.72
N VAL A 286 14.35 -9.85 -22.34
CA VAL A 286 15.41 -8.87 -22.14
C VAL A 286 15.54 -8.02 -23.40
N PHE A 287 15.54 -6.70 -23.23
CA PHE A 287 15.65 -5.73 -24.31
C PHE A 287 16.83 -4.78 -24.09
N ASP A 288 17.49 -4.40 -25.18
CA ASP A 288 18.56 -3.41 -25.14
C ASP A 288 18.00 -1.98 -24.99
N THR A 289 16.71 -1.76 -25.34
CA THR A 289 16.05 -0.45 -25.19
C THR A 289 14.67 -0.55 -24.54
N VAL A 290 14.30 0.48 -23.77
CA VAL A 290 12.95 0.64 -23.18
C VAL A 290 11.88 0.80 -24.27
N ASP A 291 12.25 1.43 -25.37
CA ASP A 291 11.40 1.68 -26.53
C ASP A 291 10.92 0.36 -27.19
N ASP A 292 11.82 -0.60 -27.34
CA ASP A 292 11.51 -1.93 -27.87
C ASP A 292 10.60 -2.71 -26.92
N ALA A 293 10.92 -2.70 -25.62
CA ALA A 293 10.10 -3.35 -24.59
C ALA A 293 8.66 -2.80 -24.57
N THR A 294 8.49 -1.47 -24.59
CA THR A 294 7.17 -0.83 -24.56
C THR A 294 6.37 -1.02 -25.85
N ARG A 295 7.03 -1.16 -27.01
CA ARG A 295 6.37 -1.58 -28.26
C ARG A 295 5.91 -3.04 -28.21
N ALA A 296 6.73 -3.95 -27.65
CA ALA A 296 6.35 -5.34 -27.45
C ALA A 296 5.11 -5.45 -26.56
N ILE A 297 5.06 -4.72 -25.45
CA ILE A 297 3.89 -4.62 -24.55
C ILE A 297 2.63 -4.22 -25.32
N SER A 298 2.72 -3.14 -26.10
CA SER A 298 1.59 -2.65 -26.90
C SER A 298 1.11 -3.67 -27.92
N HIS A 299 2.04 -4.40 -28.55
CA HIS A 299 1.72 -5.43 -29.54
C HIS A 299 1.09 -6.68 -28.90
N ILE A 300 1.57 -7.14 -27.74
CA ILE A 300 0.99 -8.27 -26.99
C ILE A 300 -0.50 -7.99 -26.72
N ILE A 301 -0.81 -6.84 -26.12
CA ILE A 301 -2.20 -6.48 -25.81
C ILE A 301 -3.01 -6.23 -27.08
N GLY A 302 -2.43 -5.55 -28.08
CA GLY A 302 -3.06 -5.29 -29.38
C GLY A 302 -3.39 -6.57 -30.17
N ALA A 303 -2.65 -7.65 -29.95
CA ALA A 303 -2.91 -8.98 -30.52
C ALA A 303 -4.03 -9.75 -29.79
N GLY A 304 -4.69 -9.12 -28.82
CA GLY A 304 -5.78 -9.71 -28.02
C GLY A 304 -5.30 -10.68 -26.94
N ILE A 305 -4.00 -10.69 -26.64
CA ILE A 305 -3.42 -11.53 -25.58
C ILE A 305 -3.46 -10.73 -24.28
N ILE A 306 -4.11 -11.27 -23.24
CA ILE A 306 -4.20 -10.64 -21.91
C ILE A 306 -3.47 -11.54 -20.90
N PRO A 307 -2.16 -11.33 -20.71
CA PRO A 307 -1.40 -12.05 -19.69
C PRO A 307 -2.01 -11.86 -18.31
N ALA A 308 -1.76 -12.83 -17.42
CA ALA A 308 -2.04 -12.69 -16.00
C ALA A 308 -1.28 -11.50 -15.41
N ALA A 309 -0.03 -11.31 -15.84
CA ALA A 309 0.79 -10.14 -15.52
C ALA A 309 1.74 -9.78 -16.67
N LEU A 310 2.03 -8.48 -16.81
CA LEU A 310 2.94 -7.94 -17.82
C LEU A 310 3.67 -6.73 -17.22
N GLU A 311 4.79 -7.01 -16.58
CA GLU A 311 5.55 -6.07 -15.75
C GLU A 311 6.82 -5.63 -16.47
N MET A 312 7.24 -4.37 -16.28
CA MET A 312 8.51 -3.87 -16.79
C MET A 312 9.42 -3.40 -15.65
N MET A 313 10.72 -3.65 -15.77
CA MET A 313 11.77 -3.00 -14.97
C MET A 313 12.83 -2.41 -15.91
N ASP A 314 13.21 -1.16 -15.69
CA ASP A 314 14.32 -0.54 -16.44
C ASP A 314 15.69 -0.85 -15.83
N GLN A 315 16.75 -0.44 -16.53
CA GLN A 315 18.13 -0.67 -16.13
C GLN A 315 18.43 -0.24 -14.69
N GLY A 316 17.89 0.91 -14.25
CA GLY A 316 18.13 1.41 -12.90
C GLY A 316 17.54 0.51 -11.82
N ILE A 317 16.37 -0.08 -12.06
CA ILE A 317 15.80 -1.09 -11.16
C ILE A 317 16.60 -2.39 -11.22
N ILE A 318 17.02 -2.83 -12.41
CA ILE A 318 17.84 -4.03 -12.60
C ILE A 318 19.14 -3.92 -11.77
N GLU A 319 19.83 -2.79 -11.83
CA GLU A 319 21.01 -2.52 -11.01
C GLU A 319 20.73 -2.64 -9.51
N ALA A 320 19.61 -2.07 -9.04
CA ALA A 320 19.24 -2.10 -7.62
C ALA A 320 18.98 -3.54 -7.13
N VAL A 321 18.19 -4.32 -7.87
CA VAL A 321 17.84 -5.69 -7.48
C VAL A 321 19.03 -6.63 -7.56
N GLU A 322 19.91 -6.48 -8.55
CA GLU A 322 21.14 -7.27 -8.64
C GLU A 322 22.12 -6.94 -7.53
N ALA A 323 22.30 -5.66 -7.20
CA ALA A 323 23.15 -5.23 -6.09
C ALA A 323 22.65 -5.77 -4.73
N ALA A 324 21.33 -5.87 -4.55
CA ALA A 324 20.74 -6.34 -3.30
C ALA A 324 20.68 -7.87 -3.19
N PHE A 325 20.35 -8.57 -4.29
CA PHE A 325 19.91 -9.98 -4.22
C PHE A 325 20.57 -10.92 -5.23
N ARG A 326 21.22 -10.41 -6.28
CA ARG A 326 21.93 -11.19 -7.31
C ARG A 326 21.02 -12.25 -7.99
N PHE A 327 19.94 -11.80 -8.63
CA PHE A 327 18.99 -12.69 -9.32
C PHE A 327 19.48 -13.13 -10.71
N GLY A 328 20.56 -12.55 -11.23
CA GLY A 328 21.17 -12.91 -12.51
C GLY A 328 20.60 -12.15 -13.72
N PHE A 329 20.06 -10.95 -13.52
CA PHE A 329 19.69 -10.07 -14.63
C PHE A 329 20.93 -9.47 -15.32
N PRO A 330 20.92 -9.31 -16.65
CA PRO A 330 21.97 -8.61 -17.37
C PRO A 330 21.96 -7.12 -17.03
N LEU A 331 23.06 -6.63 -16.45
CA LEU A 331 23.20 -5.21 -16.05
C LEU A 331 23.29 -4.25 -17.24
N ASP A 332 23.59 -4.76 -18.43
CA ASP A 332 23.66 -4.00 -19.68
C ASP A 332 22.31 -3.91 -20.41
N ALA A 333 21.24 -4.54 -19.89
CA ALA A 333 19.91 -4.45 -20.48
C ALA A 333 19.25 -3.09 -20.22
N GLY A 334 18.65 -2.51 -21.25
CA GLY A 334 17.86 -1.28 -21.12
C GLY A 334 16.55 -1.51 -20.38
N ALA A 335 15.92 -2.66 -20.58
CA ALA A 335 14.71 -3.07 -19.88
C ALA A 335 14.55 -4.59 -19.85
N VAL A 336 13.79 -5.09 -18.87
CA VAL A 336 13.27 -6.46 -18.86
C VAL A 336 11.75 -6.46 -18.69
N LEU A 337 11.09 -7.39 -19.37
CA LEU A 337 9.68 -7.70 -19.18
C LEU A 337 9.54 -9.01 -18.42
N LEU A 338 8.81 -8.99 -17.32
CA LEU A 338 8.35 -10.19 -16.63
C LEU A 338 6.89 -10.43 -17.00
N ILE A 339 6.63 -11.55 -17.65
CA ILE A 339 5.34 -11.87 -18.25
C ILE A 339 4.84 -13.19 -17.66
N GLU A 340 3.60 -13.23 -17.20
CA GLU A 340 2.97 -14.47 -16.76
C GLU A 340 1.65 -14.66 -17.49
N VAL A 341 1.49 -15.82 -18.11
CA VAL A 341 0.18 -16.30 -18.58
C VAL A 341 -0.28 -17.42 -17.66
N ASP A 342 -1.56 -17.46 -17.36
CA ASP A 342 -2.17 -18.51 -16.54
C ASP A 342 -3.52 -18.93 -17.13
N GLY A 343 -4.00 -20.11 -16.74
CA GLY A 343 -5.30 -20.61 -17.20
C GLY A 343 -5.36 -22.12 -17.29
N LEU A 344 -6.02 -22.62 -18.34
CA LEU A 344 -6.11 -24.05 -18.63
C LEU A 344 -4.77 -24.55 -19.19
N GLU A 345 -4.31 -25.70 -18.74
CA GLU A 345 -3.02 -26.30 -19.15
C GLU A 345 -2.87 -26.40 -20.67
N VAL A 346 -3.95 -26.73 -21.38
CA VAL A 346 -3.95 -26.90 -22.85
C VAL A 346 -3.73 -25.60 -23.63
N CYS A 347 -3.95 -24.42 -23.03
CA CYS A 347 -3.87 -23.13 -23.72
C CYS A 347 -2.57 -22.37 -23.44
N VAL A 348 -1.98 -22.54 -22.26
CA VAL A 348 -0.93 -21.62 -21.77
C VAL A 348 0.37 -21.68 -22.58
N ASP A 349 0.73 -22.83 -23.17
CA ASP A 349 1.95 -22.96 -23.96
C ASP A 349 1.86 -22.25 -25.33
N GLU A 350 0.70 -22.28 -25.97
CA GLU A 350 0.44 -21.59 -27.23
C GLU A 350 0.48 -20.07 -27.01
N GLU A 351 -0.18 -19.59 -25.96
CA GLU A 351 -0.20 -18.17 -25.61
C GLU A 351 1.21 -17.66 -25.28
N ALA A 352 1.98 -18.41 -24.46
CA ALA A 352 3.38 -18.12 -24.18
C ALA A 352 4.24 -18.08 -25.45
N GLY A 353 4.02 -19.02 -26.40
CA GLY A 353 4.72 -19.05 -27.69
C GLY A 353 4.45 -17.83 -28.55
N ARG A 354 3.19 -17.35 -28.59
CA ARG A 354 2.82 -16.13 -29.31
C ARG A 354 3.45 -14.88 -28.70
N ILE A 355 3.46 -14.77 -27.37
CA ILE A 355 4.14 -13.68 -26.65
C ILE A 355 5.64 -13.70 -26.95
N GLU A 356 6.27 -14.86 -26.91
CA GLU A 356 7.70 -15.02 -27.18
C GLU A 356 8.06 -14.57 -28.61
N ALA A 357 7.23 -14.91 -29.61
CA ALA A 357 7.37 -14.44 -30.97
C ALA A 357 7.27 -12.91 -31.07
N ILE A 358 6.24 -12.32 -30.44
CA ILE A 358 6.06 -10.86 -30.42
C ILE A 358 7.25 -10.15 -29.78
N CYS A 359 7.78 -10.66 -28.66
CA CYS A 359 8.97 -10.10 -28.02
C CYS A 359 10.17 -10.10 -28.98
N ARG A 360 10.39 -11.19 -29.73
CA ARG A 360 11.48 -11.28 -30.72
C ARG A 360 11.27 -10.35 -31.92
N ASP A 361 10.04 -10.22 -32.40
CA ASP A 361 9.70 -9.30 -33.50
C ASP A 361 9.99 -7.84 -33.12
N HIS A 362 9.91 -7.52 -31.82
CA HIS A 362 10.30 -6.24 -31.23
C HIS A 362 11.71 -6.27 -30.63
N HIS A 363 12.62 -7.05 -31.20
CA HIS A 363 14.05 -7.03 -30.90
C HIS A 363 14.45 -7.41 -29.46
N ALA A 364 13.67 -8.27 -28.78
CA ALA A 364 14.15 -8.90 -27.55
C ALA A 364 15.45 -9.68 -27.84
N ARG A 365 16.54 -9.31 -27.16
CA ARG A 365 17.83 -9.99 -27.21
C ARG A 365 17.72 -11.43 -26.71
N GLU A 366 16.88 -11.65 -25.70
CA GLU A 366 16.68 -12.93 -25.07
C GLU A 366 15.23 -13.05 -24.57
N VAL A 367 14.63 -14.23 -24.73
CA VAL A 367 13.37 -14.57 -24.07
C VAL A 367 13.53 -15.94 -23.41
N ARG A 368 13.45 -15.96 -22.08
CA ARG A 368 13.58 -17.16 -21.24
C ARG A 368 12.23 -17.57 -20.70
N ARG A 369 11.97 -18.88 -20.64
CA ARG A 369 10.84 -19.44 -19.89
C ARG A 369 11.35 -19.98 -18.56
N ALA A 370 10.58 -19.81 -17.48
CA ALA A 370 10.85 -20.54 -16.24
C ALA A 370 10.51 -22.03 -16.44
N HIS A 371 11.44 -22.92 -16.09
CA HIS A 371 11.28 -24.37 -16.26
C HIS A 371 10.84 -25.08 -14.97
N SER A 372 10.78 -24.35 -13.86
CA SER A 372 10.33 -24.86 -12.56
C SER A 372 9.60 -23.80 -11.76
N GLU A 373 8.74 -24.24 -10.83
CA GLU A 373 8.08 -23.35 -9.86
C GLU A 373 9.10 -22.53 -9.05
N ARG A 374 10.28 -23.09 -8.77
CA ARG A 374 11.36 -22.38 -8.09
C ARG A 374 11.90 -21.21 -8.91
N GLU A 375 12.14 -21.41 -10.20
CA GLU A 375 12.61 -20.34 -11.10
C GLU A 375 11.54 -19.24 -11.24
N ARG A 376 10.28 -19.64 -11.42
CA ARG A 376 9.15 -18.71 -11.43
C ARG A 376 9.08 -17.87 -10.15
N GLN A 377 9.13 -18.51 -8.98
CA GLN A 377 9.09 -17.82 -7.69
C GLN A 377 10.26 -16.85 -7.51
N LEU A 378 11.45 -17.18 -8.04
CA LEU A 378 12.60 -16.27 -8.00
C LEU A 378 12.39 -15.02 -8.85
N LEU A 379 11.86 -15.16 -10.08
CA LEU A 379 11.53 -14.03 -10.94
C LEU A 379 10.50 -13.10 -10.28
N TRP A 380 9.43 -13.68 -9.72
CA TRP A 380 8.40 -12.93 -9.01
C TRP A 380 8.91 -12.26 -7.74
N LYS A 381 9.75 -12.97 -6.98
CA LYS A 381 10.39 -12.41 -5.79
C LYS A 381 11.23 -11.19 -6.15
N CYS A 382 11.97 -11.22 -7.26
CA CYS A 382 12.72 -10.06 -7.72
C CYS A 382 11.79 -8.85 -7.96
N ARG A 383 10.75 -9.02 -8.80
CA ARG A 383 9.81 -7.94 -9.13
C ARG A 383 9.14 -7.34 -7.89
N LYS A 384 8.75 -8.19 -6.92
CA LYS A 384 8.13 -7.75 -5.65
C LYS A 384 9.12 -7.09 -4.69
N GLN A 385 10.43 -7.37 -4.79
CA GLN A 385 11.47 -6.77 -3.96
C GLN A 385 12.08 -5.49 -4.57
N ALA A 386 11.69 -5.10 -5.77
CA ALA A 386 12.23 -3.94 -6.49
C ALA A 386 12.21 -2.65 -5.63
N PHE A 387 11.07 -2.31 -5.03
CA PHE A 387 10.94 -1.11 -4.17
C PHE A 387 11.90 -1.13 -2.97
N GLY A 388 12.06 -2.28 -2.31
CA GLY A 388 12.99 -2.42 -1.18
C GLY A 388 14.46 -2.31 -1.61
N ALA A 389 14.78 -2.74 -2.85
CA ALA A 389 16.13 -2.66 -3.39
C ALA A 389 16.58 -1.22 -3.67
N ILE A 390 15.65 -0.29 -3.87
CA ILE A 390 15.96 1.13 -4.17
C ILE A 390 16.72 1.81 -3.02
N GLY A 391 16.60 1.31 -1.79
CA GLY A 391 17.44 1.76 -0.67
C GLY A 391 18.94 1.57 -0.88
N ARG A 392 19.35 0.79 -1.90
CA ARG A 392 20.76 0.71 -2.34
C ARG A 392 21.20 1.88 -3.21
N LEU A 393 20.26 2.58 -3.85
CA LEU A 393 20.51 3.67 -4.77
C LEU A 393 20.36 5.05 -4.12
N SER A 394 19.42 5.19 -3.18
CA SER A 394 19.04 6.49 -2.62
C SER A 394 18.54 6.37 -1.18
N PRO A 395 18.82 7.36 -0.31
CA PRO A 395 18.27 7.39 1.06
C PRO A 395 16.75 7.59 1.07
N SER A 396 16.20 8.31 0.08
CA SER A 396 14.76 8.56 -0.05
C SER A 396 14.32 8.41 -1.51
N TYR A 397 13.04 8.13 -1.71
CA TYR A 397 12.42 8.14 -3.04
C TYR A 397 10.96 8.58 -2.96
N CYS A 398 10.44 9.11 -4.06
CA CYS A 398 9.04 9.44 -4.23
C CYS A 398 8.52 8.71 -5.47
N THR A 399 7.52 7.86 -5.26
CA THR A 399 6.90 7.07 -6.33
C THR A 399 5.71 7.82 -6.86
N GLN A 400 5.70 8.06 -8.17
CA GLN A 400 4.54 8.55 -8.88
C GLN A 400 3.74 7.35 -9.43
N ASP A 401 2.45 7.50 -9.67
CA ASP A 401 1.56 6.43 -10.15
C ASP A 401 0.66 7.02 -11.21
N GLY A 402 1.09 7.00 -12.48
CA GLY A 402 0.33 7.58 -13.58
C GLY A 402 -0.24 6.48 -14.48
N VAL A 403 -1.35 6.72 -15.14
CA VAL A 403 -1.85 5.81 -16.18
C VAL A 403 -1.82 6.51 -17.51
N VAL A 404 -1.41 5.81 -18.57
CA VAL A 404 -1.57 6.26 -19.95
C VAL A 404 -2.17 5.14 -20.81
N PRO A 405 -2.82 5.47 -21.93
CA PRO A 405 -3.12 4.45 -22.93
C PRO A 405 -1.84 3.70 -23.31
N ARG A 406 -1.88 2.36 -23.38
CA ARG A 406 -0.70 1.52 -23.67
C ARG A 406 0.11 1.97 -24.89
N THR A 407 -0.59 2.45 -25.93
CA THR A 407 0.03 2.99 -27.16
C THR A 407 0.89 4.23 -26.92
N LYS A 408 0.80 4.85 -25.75
CA LYS A 408 1.56 6.02 -25.31
C LYS A 408 2.70 5.69 -24.35
N LEU A 409 2.89 4.42 -23.96
CA LEU A 409 4.00 3.99 -23.09
C LEU A 409 5.39 4.45 -23.60
N PRO A 410 5.75 4.31 -24.90
CA PRO A 410 7.03 4.80 -25.37
C PRO A 410 7.18 6.33 -25.23
N GLU A 411 6.10 7.09 -25.47
CA GLU A 411 6.12 8.55 -25.38
C GLU A 411 6.33 9.03 -23.93
N ILE A 412 5.58 8.46 -22.97
CA ILE A 412 5.68 8.89 -21.57
C ILE A 412 7.02 8.48 -20.95
N LEU A 413 7.58 7.30 -21.28
CA LEU A 413 8.87 6.87 -20.75
C LEU A 413 10.01 7.77 -21.22
N ARG A 414 10.04 8.15 -22.51
CA ARG A 414 11.01 9.15 -23.01
C ARG A 414 10.87 10.49 -22.29
N PHE A 415 9.63 10.95 -22.09
CA PHE A 415 9.35 12.17 -21.35
C PHE A 415 9.87 12.11 -19.91
N ILE A 416 9.65 11.00 -19.20
CA ILE A 416 10.17 10.77 -17.84
C ILE A 416 11.69 10.87 -17.80
N TYR A 417 12.40 10.22 -18.73
CA TYR A 417 13.87 10.31 -18.78
C TYR A 417 14.35 11.74 -19.05
N ASP A 418 13.65 12.49 -19.89
CA ASP A 418 13.99 13.90 -20.17
C ASP A 418 13.65 14.82 -18.99
N VAL A 419 12.58 14.55 -18.24
CA VAL A 419 12.31 15.20 -16.93
C VAL A 419 13.48 14.94 -15.97
N GLY A 420 13.93 13.68 -15.85
CA GLY A 420 15.08 13.33 -15.01
C GLY A 420 16.33 14.13 -15.35
N LYS A 421 16.64 14.29 -16.65
CA LYS A 421 17.76 15.14 -17.11
C LYS A 421 17.56 16.61 -16.79
N ARG A 422 16.39 17.19 -17.11
CA ARG A 422 16.09 18.63 -16.90
C ARG A 422 16.15 19.02 -15.42
N PHE A 423 15.63 18.16 -14.55
CA PHE A 423 15.62 18.39 -13.12
C PHE A 423 16.89 17.89 -12.42
N GLY A 424 17.80 17.20 -13.11
CA GLY A 424 18.99 16.60 -12.49
C GLY A 424 18.63 15.62 -11.38
N LEU A 425 17.66 14.74 -11.65
CA LEU A 425 17.17 13.68 -10.77
C LEU A 425 17.37 12.33 -11.45
N ARG A 426 17.79 11.32 -10.68
CA ARG A 426 17.76 9.94 -11.14
C ARG A 426 16.34 9.41 -10.98
N ILE A 427 15.72 8.99 -12.08
CA ILE A 427 14.40 8.37 -12.09
C ILE A 427 14.57 6.94 -12.60
N VAL A 428 14.03 5.98 -11.87
CA VAL A 428 14.03 4.55 -12.22
C VAL A 428 12.59 4.07 -12.32
N ASN A 429 12.32 3.03 -13.12
CA ASN A 429 10.96 2.64 -13.47
C ASN A 429 10.71 1.15 -13.23
N VAL A 430 9.67 0.83 -12.47
CA VAL A 430 9.15 -0.52 -12.26
C VAL A 430 7.64 -0.49 -12.20
N PHE A 431 6.94 -1.10 -13.16
CA PHE A 431 5.51 -0.81 -13.28
C PHE A 431 4.69 -1.88 -14.01
N HIS A 432 3.37 -1.76 -13.89
CA HIS A 432 2.36 -2.62 -14.50
C HIS A 432 2.15 -2.21 -15.96
N ALA A 433 3.04 -2.66 -16.83
CA ALA A 433 3.05 -2.19 -18.21
C ALA A 433 1.80 -2.63 -19.00
N GLY A 434 1.21 -3.76 -18.66
CA GLY A 434 0.06 -4.31 -19.37
C GLY A 434 -1.25 -3.53 -19.21
N ASP A 435 -1.47 -2.81 -18.12
CA ASP A 435 -2.63 -1.93 -17.96
C ASP A 435 -2.31 -0.45 -18.24
N GLY A 436 -1.05 -0.14 -18.53
CA GLY A 436 -0.57 1.21 -18.84
C GLY A 436 -0.30 2.05 -17.59
N ASN A 437 -0.29 1.44 -16.40
CA ASN A 437 0.07 2.08 -15.15
C ASN A 437 1.61 2.14 -15.01
N ILE A 438 2.15 3.35 -14.88
CA ILE A 438 3.57 3.67 -14.77
C ILE A 438 3.93 4.11 -13.36
N HIS A 439 5.05 3.60 -12.84
CA HIS A 439 5.61 4.01 -11.55
C HIS A 439 7.03 4.56 -11.71
N PRO A 440 7.19 5.83 -12.12
CA PRO A 440 8.47 6.50 -12.04
C PRO A 440 8.82 6.76 -10.58
N ILE A 441 10.01 6.32 -10.19
CA ILE A 441 10.52 6.45 -8.82
C ILE A 441 11.66 7.47 -8.83
N LEU A 442 11.36 8.65 -8.29
CA LEU A 442 12.27 9.78 -8.24
C LEU A 442 13.15 9.66 -7.00
N LEU A 443 14.46 9.53 -7.22
CA LEU A 443 15.45 9.34 -6.15
C LEU A 443 15.94 10.69 -5.62
N PHE A 444 15.95 10.86 -4.30
CA PHE A 444 16.39 12.09 -3.66
C PHE A 444 16.86 11.88 -2.21
N ASP A 445 17.41 12.94 -1.62
CA ASP A 445 17.67 13.06 -0.19
C ASP A 445 16.64 14.00 0.47
N GLU A 446 15.79 13.47 1.35
CA GLU A 446 14.76 14.26 2.05
C GLU A 446 15.32 15.37 2.94
N ARG A 447 16.62 15.30 3.30
CA ARG A 447 17.31 16.32 4.09
C ARG A 447 17.70 17.54 3.25
N ASP A 448 17.69 17.42 1.91
CA ASP A 448 17.95 18.50 0.98
C ASP A 448 16.64 19.08 0.44
N GLY A 449 16.21 20.19 1.03
CA GLY A 449 14.97 20.88 0.62
C GLY A 449 14.95 21.34 -0.85
N THR A 450 16.12 21.48 -1.51
CA THR A 450 16.18 21.79 -2.94
C THR A 450 15.86 20.56 -3.79
N GLN A 451 16.36 19.38 -3.39
CA GLN A 451 15.97 18.13 -4.04
C GLN A 451 14.48 17.83 -3.86
N VAL A 452 13.94 18.04 -2.65
CA VAL A 452 12.50 17.88 -2.39
C VAL A 452 11.66 18.73 -3.36
N ARG A 453 11.99 20.02 -3.54
CA ARG A 453 11.28 20.88 -4.49
C ARG A 453 11.37 20.38 -5.94
N ARG A 454 12.55 19.92 -6.37
CA ARG A 454 12.74 19.37 -7.73
C ARG A 454 11.93 18.11 -7.94
N VAL A 455 11.86 17.21 -6.95
CA VAL A 455 11.06 15.98 -7.01
C VAL A 455 9.57 16.29 -7.15
N LEU A 456 9.04 17.20 -6.34
CA LEU A 456 7.64 17.61 -6.42
C LEU A 456 7.30 18.22 -7.79
N GLN A 457 8.16 19.09 -8.32
CA GLN A 457 7.97 19.70 -9.64
C GLN A 457 8.06 18.65 -10.77
N ALA A 458 9.06 17.77 -10.72
CA ALA A 458 9.25 16.70 -11.70
C ALA A 458 8.08 15.71 -11.69
N GLY A 459 7.63 15.28 -10.51
CA GLY A 459 6.46 14.42 -10.35
C GLY A 459 5.22 15.07 -10.95
N ALA A 460 5.00 16.36 -10.67
CA ALA A 460 3.87 17.10 -11.20
C ALA A 460 3.89 17.23 -12.74
N GLU A 461 5.06 17.44 -13.35
CA GLU A 461 5.20 17.44 -14.82
C GLU A 461 4.89 16.05 -15.41
N ILE A 462 5.34 14.97 -14.78
CA ILE A 462 5.09 13.60 -15.22
C ILE A 462 3.60 13.28 -15.16
N LEU A 463 2.93 13.50 -14.02
CA LEU A 463 1.49 13.28 -13.87
C LEU A 463 0.68 14.19 -14.80
N GLY A 464 1.12 15.43 -14.97
CA GLY A 464 0.54 16.37 -15.93
C GLY A 464 0.57 15.85 -17.36
N LYS A 465 1.69 15.23 -17.77
CA LYS A 465 1.83 14.61 -19.09
C LYS A 465 0.94 13.37 -19.24
N CYS A 466 0.73 12.58 -18.18
CA CYS A 466 -0.22 11.47 -18.21
C CYS A 466 -1.64 11.93 -18.59
N LEU A 467 -2.11 13.03 -18.00
CA LEU A 467 -3.41 13.63 -18.36
C LEU A 467 -3.45 14.11 -19.82
N GLU A 468 -2.40 14.78 -20.29
CA GLU A 468 -2.29 15.23 -21.70
C GLU A 468 -2.36 14.07 -22.70
N LEU A 469 -1.87 12.89 -22.31
CA LEU A 469 -1.90 11.67 -23.12
C LEU A 469 -3.24 10.92 -23.05
N GLY A 470 -4.25 11.49 -22.39
CA GLY A 470 -5.58 10.88 -22.22
C GLY A 470 -5.65 9.85 -21.10
N GLY A 471 -4.73 9.94 -20.14
CA GLY A 471 -4.61 9.04 -19.01
C GLY A 471 -5.15 9.60 -17.69
N SER A 472 -4.65 9.07 -16.58
CA SER A 472 -5.01 9.45 -15.19
C SER A 472 -3.75 9.75 -14.39
N VAL A 473 -3.90 10.53 -13.31
CA VAL A 473 -2.82 10.77 -12.34
C VAL A 473 -2.68 9.66 -11.29
N THR A 474 -3.55 8.65 -11.30
CA THR A 474 -3.45 7.47 -10.44
C THR A 474 -4.00 6.24 -11.16
N GLY A 475 -3.31 5.11 -10.99
CA GLY A 475 -3.78 3.79 -11.38
C GLY A 475 -4.23 2.96 -10.18
N GLU A 476 -3.48 3.00 -9.07
CA GLU A 476 -3.77 2.16 -7.89
C GLU A 476 -3.46 2.78 -6.53
N HIS A 477 -2.68 3.88 -6.45
CA HIS A 477 -2.30 4.47 -5.16
C HIS A 477 -3.36 5.39 -4.55
N GLY A 478 -4.28 5.90 -5.37
CA GLY A 478 -5.27 6.91 -4.99
C GLY A 478 -4.75 8.34 -5.17
N ILE A 479 -5.62 9.29 -4.83
CA ILE A 479 -5.38 10.73 -4.88
C ILE A 479 -4.71 11.20 -3.58
N GLY A 480 -5.22 10.73 -2.43
CA GLY A 480 -4.77 11.14 -1.11
C GLY A 480 -4.70 12.66 -0.95
N VAL A 481 -3.56 13.13 -0.43
CA VAL A 481 -3.21 14.56 -0.39
C VAL A 481 -2.26 14.94 -1.53
N GLU A 482 -1.51 13.98 -2.05
CA GLU A 482 -0.43 14.21 -3.03
C GLU A 482 -0.96 14.72 -4.36
N LYS A 483 -2.12 14.24 -4.82
CA LYS A 483 -2.62 14.51 -6.18
C LYS A 483 -3.81 15.47 -6.25
N LEU A 484 -4.12 16.16 -5.16
CA LEU A 484 -5.29 17.05 -5.09
C LEU A 484 -5.30 18.10 -6.21
N ASP A 485 -4.14 18.69 -6.52
CA ASP A 485 -4.02 19.77 -7.50
C ASP A 485 -4.34 19.33 -8.95
N PHE A 486 -4.38 18.02 -9.21
CA PHE A 486 -4.73 17.47 -10.53
C PHE A 486 -6.23 17.24 -10.72
N MET A 487 -7.00 17.16 -9.62
CA MET A 487 -8.43 16.85 -9.66
C MET A 487 -9.26 17.81 -10.52
N PRO A 488 -9.01 19.15 -10.52
CA PRO A 488 -9.71 20.07 -11.43
C PRO A 488 -9.43 19.79 -12.90
N ARG A 489 -8.19 19.40 -13.24
CA ARG A 489 -7.81 19.05 -14.62
C ARG A 489 -8.44 17.72 -15.06
N MET A 490 -8.59 16.76 -14.15
CA MET A 490 -9.08 15.42 -14.46
C MET A 490 -10.62 15.36 -14.58
N PHE A 491 -11.35 16.08 -13.73
CA PHE A 491 -12.81 15.98 -13.65
C PHE A 491 -13.58 17.25 -14.04
N GLY A 492 -12.89 18.39 -14.12
CA GLY A 492 -13.54 19.70 -14.30
C GLY A 492 -14.49 20.07 -13.15
N ASP A 493 -15.06 21.26 -13.23
CA ASP A 493 -15.89 21.80 -12.15
C ASP A 493 -17.17 21.00 -11.90
N SER A 494 -17.81 20.50 -12.97
CA SER A 494 -19.05 19.72 -12.87
C SER A 494 -18.82 18.35 -12.22
N GLY A 495 -17.74 17.65 -12.60
CA GLY A 495 -17.39 16.37 -11.99
C GLY A 495 -17.07 16.52 -10.51
N LEU A 496 -16.27 17.53 -10.17
CA LEU A 496 -15.95 17.84 -8.77
C LEU A 496 -17.16 18.28 -7.96
N ALA A 497 -18.12 18.99 -8.57
CA ALA A 497 -19.36 19.37 -7.88
C ALA A 497 -20.17 18.13 -7.48
N VAL A 498 -20.31 17.14 -8.37
CA VAL A 498 -20.99 15.88 -8.04
C VAL A 498 -20.26 15.13 -6.93
N MET A 499 -18.93 15.02 -7.00
CA MET A 499 -18.15 14.36 -5.95
C MET A 499 -18.28 15.07 -4.59
N ARG A 500 -18.31 16.40 -4.57
CA ARG A 500 -18.59 17.17 -3.36
C ARG A 500 -19.98 16.90 -2.80
N SER A 501 -21.01 16.90 -3.64
CA SER A 501 -22.38 16.58 -3.19
C SER A 501 -22.47 15.18 -2.56
N ILE A 502 -21.74 14.21 -3.12
CA ILE A 502 -21.62 12.87 -2.53
C ILE A 502 -20.91 12.95 -1.18
N ARG A 503 -19.76 13.62 -1.10
CA ARG A 503 -19.01 13.77 0.16
C ARG A 503 -19.85 14.43 1.25
N GLU A 504 -20.58 15.50 0.92
CA GLU A 504 -21.46 16.22 1.85
C GLU A 504 -22.65 15.38 2.32
N ALA A 505 -23.16 14.48 1.48
CA ALA A 505 -24.24 13.57 1.85
C ALA A 505 -23.81 12.54 2.91
N PHE A 506 -22.55 12.11 2.89
CA PHE A 506 -21.99 11.16 3.88
C PHE A 506 -21.38 11.87 5.08
N ASP A 507 -20.65 12.97 4.86
CA ASP A 507 -19.83 13.69 5.85
C ASP A 507 -20.20 15.19 5.89
N PRO A 508 -21.43 15.54 6.32
CA PRO A 508 -21.90 16.94 6.31
C PRO A 508 -21.11 17.86 7.25
N ARG A 509 -20.36 17.30 8.21
CA ARG A 509 -19.49 18.05 9.13
C ARG A 509 -18.05 18.16 8.64
N GLY A 510 -17.66 17.43 7.59
CA GLY A 510 -16.30 17.44 7.08
C GLY A 510 -15.26 16.90 8.06
N LEU A 511 -15.63 15.98 8.95
CA LEU A 511 -14.74 15.43 9.99
C LEU A 511 -14.10 14.10 9.59
N CYS A 512 -14.66 13.38 8.60
CA CYS A 512 -14.19 12.07 8.19
C CYS A 512 -13.08 12.20 7.14
N SER A 513 -11.81 12.01 7.51
CA SER A 513 -10.65 12.13 6.62
C SER A 513 -10.62 13.46 5.84
N PRO A 514 -10.61 14.62 6.52
CA PRO A 514 -10.62 15.93 5.87
C PRO A 514 -9.37 16.15 5.01
N GLY A 515 -9.49 17.03 4.01
CA GLY A 515 -8.35 17.50 3.21
C GLY A 515 -7.75 16.46 2.26
N LYS A 516 -8.52 15.45 1.85
CA LYS A 516 -8.11 14.37 0.93
C LYS A 516 -9.11 14.19 -0.20
N VAL A 517 -8.64 13.63 -1.31
CA VAL A 517 -9.39 13.32 -2.55
C VAL A 517 -9.94 14.55 -3.26
N LEU A 518 -10.65 15.45 -2.57
CA LEU A 518 -11.25 16.64 -3.16
C LEU A 518 -10.46 17.91 -2.82
N PRO A 519 -10.16 18.77 -3.80
CA PRO A 519 -9.55 20.07 -3.54
C PRO A 519 -10.44 20.94 -2.65
N THR A 520 -9.85 21.62 -1.68
CA THR A 520 -10.52 22.71 -0.96
C THR A 520 -10.45 23.99 -1.79
N ALA A 521 -11.44 24.87 -1.67
CA ALA A 521 -11.61 26.07 -2.51
C ALA A 521 -10.49 27.14 -2.38
N GLY A 522 -9.34 26.81 -1.78
CA GLY A 522 -8.14 27.65 -1.71
C GLY A 522 -6.98 27.22 -2.61
N GLY A 523 -7.11 26.14 -3.39
CA GLY A 523 -6.00 25.53 -4.15
C GLY A 523 -5.55 26.24 -5.45
N CYS A 524 -6.22 27.31 -5.89
CA CYS A 524 -5.77 28.08 -7.05
C CYS A 524 -4.71 29.14 -6.68
N SER A 525 -3.63 28.72 -6.03
CA SER A 525 -2.32 29.39 -6.01
C SER A 525 -1.42 28.67 -5.03
N ALA A 526 -0.15 28.50 -5.41
CA ALA A 526 0.93 27.99 -4.57
C ALA A 526 1.17 28.86 -3.31
N GLU A 527 0.29 28.78 -2.31
CA GLU A 527 0.63 29.06 -0.92
C GLU A 527 0.65 27.72 -0.15
N PRO A 528 1.72 27.43 0.61
CA PRO A 528 1.70 26.30 1.52
C PRO A 528 0.50 26.47 2.45
N ILE A 529 -0.21 25.37 2.72
CA ILE A 529 -1.27 25.29 3.74
C ILE A 529 -0.71 25.96 4.99
N ARG A 530 -1.10 27.22 5.23
CA ARG A 530 -0.76 27.90 6.48
C ARG A 530 -1.38 27.05 7.59
N PRO A 531 -0.69 26.85 8.72
CA PRO A 531 -1.32 26.24 9.87
C PRO A 531 -2.46 27.18 10.28
N THR A 532 -3.67 26.84 9.86
CA THR A 532 -4.88 27.36 10.50
C THR A 532 -4.87 26.71 11.86
N HIS A 533 -4.29 27.41 12.84
CA HIS A 533 -4.55 27.12 14.24
C HIS A 533 -6.07 26.99 14.39
N PRO A 534 -6.62 25.82 14.76
CA PRO A 534 -7.94 25.80 15.34
C PRO A 534 -7.86 26.69 16.56
N GLY A 535 -8.76 27.67 16.64
CA GLY A 535 -8.84 28.56 17.78
C GLY A 535 -8.79 27.74 19.07
N ARG A 536 -7.77 27.99 19.88
CA ARG A 536 -7.69 27.54 21.28
C ARG A 536 -9.05 27.69 21.95
N ARG A 537 -9.76 26.58 22.20
CA ARG A 537 -10.62 26.34 23.37
C ARG A 537 -10.86 24.83 23.58
N ALA A 538 -9.79 24.10 23.86
CA ALA A 538 -9.88 22.98 24.80
C ALA A 538 -8.72 23.17 25.79
N PRO A 539 -8.97 23.33 27.10
CA PRO A 539 -7.88 23.36 28.06
C PRO A 539 -7.28 21.96 28.12
N LEU A 540 -6.03 21.84 27.67
CA LEU A 540 -5.15 20.69 27.94
C LEU A 540 -4.76 20.64 29.42
#